data_AF-A0A2V2RU90-F1
#
_entry.id   AF-A0A2V2RU90-F1
#
_cell.length_a   1.000
_cell.length_b   1.000
_cell.length_c   1.000
_cell.angle_alpha   90.00
_cell.angle_beta   90.00
_cell.angle_gamma   90.00
#
_symmetry.space_group_name_H-M   'P 1'
#
loop_
_entity.id
_entity.type
_entity.pdbx_description
1 polymer ?
#
loop_
_entity_poly.entity_id
_entity_poly.type
_entity_poly.pdbx_seq_one_letter_code
_entity_poly.pdbx_strand_id
1 'polypeptide(L)'
;MTNATTHYQTSFRVLGTGADTFAKVKANIYGWILEKEPDNVVSERKKDFFFRCQWKNMFQTRSIVETNTLLSESGDAWALHYMEVDKGCGRQRFWYTDIGLKQDGSDVVVSVRTSYARNTEDLSGERSEPEPTVPKVVRYLLEQNKAYCGLPQFRLKQDPLVLDTVGMGKVLAEFITSPERRYPLIVFNGNGTGHMDEAGRLARALAGKCQVVVVATNQDLGDELRHFLPEDYWVSFGYFRVFFPFHQRPNSPARHRWYNIESSDYEMQRDGLVHGLLRNHILQERHAVQTVDDVNRLVAREKLLNLKAANPAQQKELEEFFKIQGEVEEQLKRAEAEASSYANQVDDLEKQNGELNHKIRALQAQLEAASDDEGVNVSELLPSLPTNLLEVAKLAARAFPRLIITQNALRAASDFGGCRCVTEAWEILRHLQSYMWELKFKPDGQVDWERTFRETTGYDLAMSEGKQTQDDKKLMRLRKISHDGREYDITPHVKHGNQEPRLVRVYFAFDEIGKRIVVGHIGRHIPNYTTKKM
;
A
#
# COMPACT_ATOMS: atom_id res chain seq x y z
N MET A 1 1.52 -25.60 -7.96
CA MET A 1 1.78 -24.15 -7.99
C MET A 1 2.48 -23.79 -6.69
N THR A 2 3.73 -23.36 -6.76
CA THR A 2 4.45 -22.78 -5.61
C THR A 2 3.85 -21.40 -5.32
N ASN A 3 3.48 -21.13 -4.07
CA ASN A 3 3.05 -19.79 -3.61
C ASN A 3 4.27 -18.85 -3.56
N ALA A 4 4.82 -18.52 -4.74
CA ALA A 4 6.00 -17.68 -4.87
C ALA A 4 5.61 -16.20 -5.04
N THR A 5 6.20 -15.34 -4.22
CA THR A 5 6.04 -13.89 -4.31
C THR A 5 7.06 -13.33 -5.29
N THR A 6 6.61 -12.51 -6.24
CA THR A 6 7.52 -11.83 -7.19
C THR A 6 8.40 -10.82 -6.45
N HIS A 7 9.70 -10.92 -6.68
CA HIS A 7 10.70 -9.99 -6.14
C HIS A 7 11.11 -8.94 -7.17
N TYR A 8 11.34 -9.39 -8.40
CA TYR A 8 11.71 -8.56 -9.53
C TYR A 8 11.19 -9.19 -10.82
N GLN A 9 10.79 -8.37 -11.79
CA GLN A 9 10.42 -8.85 -13.13
C GLN A 9 10.70 -7.78 -14.18
N THR A 10 11.36 -8.12 -15.28
CA THR A 10 11.52 -7.18 -16.38
C THR A 10 11.58 -7.90 -17.71
N SER A 11 11.40 -7.13 -18.77
CA SER A 11 11.64 -7.57 -20.13
C SER A 11 12.14 -6.40 -20.97
N PHE A 12 13.14 -6.69 -21.79
CA PHE A 12 13.77 -5.72 -22.67
C PHE A 12 14.33 -6.43 -23.89
N ARG A 13 14.71 -5.65 -24.89
CA ARG A 13 15.34 -6.12 -26.13
C ARG A 13 16.83 -5.85 -26.06
N VAL A 14 17.63 -6.81 -26.51
CA VAL A 14 19.04 -6.64 -26.83
C VAL A 14 19.15 -6.41 -28.33
N LEU A 15 19.73 -5.26 -28.70
CA LEU A 15 19.92 -4.90 -30.10
C LEU A 15 20.85 -5.90 -30.80
N GLY A 16 20.40 -6.42 -31.94
CA GLY A 16 21.16 -7.27 -32.81
C GLY A 16 22.31 -6.53 -33.45
N THR A 17 23.54 -7.02 -33.24
CA THR A 17 24.73 -6.50 -33.94
C THR A 17 25.36 -7.54 -34.87
N GLY A 18 24.65 -8.64 -35.14
CA GLY A 18 25.10 -9.75 -35.98
C GLY A 18 24.34 -11.05 -35.71
N ALA A 19 24.63 -12.09 -36.50
CA ALA A 19 23.95 -13.39 -36.45
C ALA A 19 24.04 -14.10 -35.08
N ASP A 20 25.08 -13.81 -34.29
CA ASP A 20 25.34 -14.53 -33.03
C ASP A 20 24.74 -13.87 -31.77
N THR A 21 23.90 -12.84 -31.91
CA THR A 21 23.40 -12.07 -30.75
C THR A 21 22.68 -12.98 -29.74
N PHE A 22 21.85 -13.91 -30.20
CA PHE A 22 21.19 -14.91 -29.34
C PHE A 22 22.17 -15.76 -28.54
N ALA A 23 23.20 -16.29 -29.20
CA ALA A 23 24.21 -17.12 -28.59
C ALA A 23 25.05 -16.34 -27.57
N LYS A 24 25.38 -15.07 -27.86
CA LYS A 24 26.10 -14.17 -26.94
C LYS A 24 25.30 -13.89 -25.67
N VAL A 25 24.00 -13.59 -25.80
CA VAL A 25 23.13 -13.37 -24.64
C VAL A 25 23.03 -14.63 -23.78
N LYS A 26 22.86 -15.82 -24.40
CA LYS A 26 22.91 -17.11 -23.67
C LYS A 26 24.25 -17.30 -22.95
N ALA A 27 25.37 -16.96 -23.59
CA ALA A 27 26.70 -17.10 -23.00
C ALA A 27 26.90 -16.18 -21.78
N ASN A 28 26.36 -14.96 -21.82
CA ASN A 28 26.38 -14.04 -20.66
C ASN A 28 25.62 -14.64 -19.46
N ILE A 29 24.45 -15.24 -19.70
CA ILE A 29 23.65 -15.91 -18.65
C ILE A 29 24.37 -17.14 -18.12
N TYR A 30 25.02 -17.93 -18.98
CA TYR A 30 25.85 -19.05 -18.57
C TYR A 30 27.02 -18.62 -17.68
N GLY A 31 27.68 -17.50 -18.02
CA GLY A 31 28.73 -16.91 -17.17
C GLY A 31 28.22 -16.56 -15.77
N TRP A 32 27.02 -15.98 -15.68
CA TRP A 32 26.37 -15.72 -14.39
C TRP A 32 26.06 -17.01 -13.61
N ILE A 33 25.61 -18.08 -14.28
CA ILE A 33 25.37 -19.38 -13.63
C ILE A 33 26.67 -20.01 -13.12
N LEU A 34 27.77 -19.92 -13.86
CA LEU A 34 29.08 -20.41 -13.40
C LEU A 34 29.56 -19.70 -12.12
N GLU A 35 29.24 -18.42 -11.96
CA GLU A 35 29.56 -17.70 -10.72
C GLU A 35 28.67 -18.13 -9.54
N LYS A 36 27.44 -18.58 -9.81
CA LYS A 36 26.45 -18.99 -8.81
C LYS A 36 26.60 -20.44 -8.39
N GLU A 37 26.98 -21.30 -9.32
CA GLU A 37 27.00 -22.74 -9.15
C GLU A 37 28.41 -23.32 -9.34
N PRO A 38 29.12 -23.66 -8.24
CA PRO A 38 30.48 -24.18 -8.30
C PRO A 38 30.54 -25.67 -8.70
N ASP A 39 29.39 -26.34 -8.87
CA ASP A 39 29.34 -27.75 -9.24
C ASP A 39 29.91 -27.96 -10.65
N ASN A 40 30.87 -28.89 -10.76
CA ASN A 40 31.56 -29.22 -12.00
C ASN A 40 30.61 -29.68 -13.11
N VAL A 41 29.43 -30.22 -12.79
CA VAL A 41 28.48 -30.62 -13.84
C VAL A 41 28.10 -29.43 -14.74
N VAL A 42 28.05 -28.22 -14.19
CA VAL A 42 27.74 -26.99 -14.94
C VAL A 42 28.79 -26.74 -16.01
N SER A 43 30.07 -26.87 -15.65
CA SER A 43 31.20 -26.61 -16.55
C SER A 43 31.47 -27.78 -17.51
N GLU A 44 31.41 -29.02 -17.02
CA GLU A 44 31.62 -30.24 -17.79
C GLU A 44 30.52 -30.48 -18.83
N ARG A 45 29.27 -30.15 -18.50
CA ARG A 45 28.10 -30.35 -19.37
C ARG A 45 27.58 -29.04 -19.98
N LYS A 46 28.49 -28.15 -20.35
CA LYS A 46 28.20 -26.87 -21.01
C LYS A 46 27.19 -26.99 -22.17
N LYS A 47 27.29 -28.04 -23.00
CA LYS A 47 26.37 -28.23 -24.15
C LYS A 47 24.93 -28.41 -23.67
N ASP A 48 24.71 -29.24 -22.65
CA ASP A 48 23.37 -29.51 -22.12
C ASP A 48 22.71 -28.21 -21.64
N PHE A 49 23.46 -27.30 -20.99
CA PHE A 49 22.93 -25.99 -20.58
C PHE A 49 22.33 -25.19 -21.74
N PHE A 50 23.01 -25.15 -22.89
CA PHE A 50 22.59 -24.35 -24.05
C PHE A 50 21.47 -24.98 -24.89
N PHE A 51 21.19 -26.27 -24.70
CA PHE A 51 20.17 -27.02 -25.44
C PHE A 51 19.04 -27.45 -24.52
N ARG A 52 19.31 -28.36 -23.60
CA ARG A 52 18.35 -28.84 -22.61
C ARG A 52 19.09 -29.51 -21.47
N CYS A 53 18.85 -29.04 -20.24
CA CYS A 53 19.29 -29.74 -19.04
C CYS A 53 18.20 -29.75 -17.98
N GLN A 54 18.30 -30.69 -17.05
CA GLN A 54 17.49 -30.72 -15.83
C GLN A 54 18.35 -31.28 -14.71
N TRP A 55 19.21 -30.44 -14.15
CA TRP A 55 20.10 -30.81 -13.06
C TRP A 55 19.43 -30.47 -11.73
N LYS A 56 19.30 -31.47 -10.85
CA LYS A 56 18.62 -31.34 -9.57
C LYS A 56 19.56 -31.70 -8.45
N ASN A 57 19.38 -31.05 -7.29
CA ASN A 57 20.14 -31.33 -6.07
C ASN A 57 21.65 -31.18 -6.30
N MET A 58 22.04 -30.05 -6.91
CA MET A 58 23.43 -29.70 -7.20
C MET A 58 24.30 -29.83 -5.94
N PHE A 59 25.54 -30.27 -6.13
CA PHE A 59 26.49 -30.44 -5.04
C PHE A 59 26.75 -29.09 -4.34
N GLN A 60 26.82 -29.10 -3.01
CA GLN A 60 26.97 -27.93 -2.11
C GLN A 60 25.75 -27.00 -2.05
N THR A 61 25.20 -26.57 -3.18
CA THR A 61 24.16 -25.53 -3.23
C THR A 61 22.75 -26.08 -3.10
N ARG A 62 22.54 -27.36 -3.42
CA ARG A 62 21.21 -28.02 -3.47
C ARG A 62 20.26 -27.38 -4.48
N SER A 63 20.79 -26.59 -5.41
CA SER A 63 20.03 -25.86 -6.41
C SER A 63 19.42 -26.79 -7.46
N ILE A 64 18.54 -26.22 -8.28
CA ILE A 64 18.04 -26.83 -9.52
C ILE A 64 18.34 -25.89 -10.68
N VAL A 65 18.84 -26.45 -11.78
CA VAL A 65 19.06 -25.77 -13.05
C VAL A 65 18.29 -26.54 -14.11
N GLU A 66 17.34 -25.90 -14.76
CA GLU A 66 16.59 -26.47 -15.87
C GLU A 66 16.62 -25.52 -17.06
N THR A 67 16.92 -26.03 -18.25
CA THR A 67 16.90 -25.24 -19.48
C THR A 67 16.21 -26.01 -20.60
N ASN A 68 15.67 -25.26 -21.56
CA ASN A 68 15.22 -25.85 -22.83
C ASN A 68 15.38 -24.85 -23.99
N THR A 69 15.46 -25.38 -25.20
CA THR A 69 15.65 -24.61 -26.45
C THR A 69 14.68 -25.07 -27.51
N LEU A 70 14.13 -24.10 -28.23
CA LEU A 70 13.51 -24.23 -29.52
C LEU A 70 14.49 -23.70 -30.58
N LEU A 71 14.77 -24.50 -31.60
CA LEU A 71 15.47 -24.05 -32.80
C LEU A 71 14.46 -24.07 -33.94
N SER A 72 14.13 -22.90 -34.48
CA SER A 72 13.02 -22.76 -35.44
C SER A 72 13.35 -21.73 -36.51
N GLU A 73 12.85 -21.95 -37.73
CA GLU A 73 12.87 -20.93 -38.79
C GLU A 73 12.10 -19.67 -38.38
N SER A 74 11.10 -19.81 -37.52
CA SER A 74 10.31 -18.70 -36.96
C SER A 74 11.02 -17.92 -35.83
N GLY A 75 12.27 -18.27 -35.53
CA GLY A 75 13.11 -17.67 -34.51
C GLY A 75 13.30 -18.57 -33.31
N ASP A 76 14.55 -18.69 -32.86
CA ASP A 76 14.93 -19.51 -31.72
C ASP A 76 14.33 -18.99 -30.41
N ALA A 77 14.07 -19.90 -29.48
CA ALA A 77 13.68 -19.57 -28.11
C ALA A 77 14.50 -20.40 -27.12
N TRP A 78 14.81 -19.83 -25.97
CA TRP A 78 15.53 -20.51 -24.90
C TRP A 78 15.02 -20.02 -23.56
N ALA A 79 14.95 -20.89 -22.57
CA ALA A 79 14.63 -20.48 -21.22
C ALA A 79 15.44 -21.26 -20.18
N LEU A 80 15.62 -20.63 -19.04
CA LEU A 80 16.26 -21.13 -17.84
C LEU A 80 15.30 -20.98 -16.67
N HIS A 81 15.21 -22.02 -15.87
CA HIS A 81 14.68 -22.00 -14.52
C HIS A 81 15.82 -22.35 -13.56
N TYR A 82 16.11 -21.46 -12.62
CA TYR A 82 17.12 -21.65 -11.60
C TYR A 82 16.49 -21.49 -10.22
N MET A 83 16.60 -22.51 -9.38
CA MET A 83 16.17 -22.46 -7.98
C MET A 83 17.37 -22.60 -7.07
N GLU A 84 17.49 -21.70 -6.09
CA GLU A 84 18.52 -21.75 -5.05
C GLU A 84 17.92 -21.55 -3.65
N VAL A 85 18.68 -21.95 -2.64
CA VAL A 85 18.35 -21.70 -1.23
C VAL A 85 18.78 -20.28 -0.86
N ASP A 86 17.98 -19.60 -0.04
CA ASP A 86 18.34 -18.26 0.47
C ASP A 86 19.63 -18.31 1.32
N LYS A 87 20.58 -17.42 1.04
CA LYS A 87 21.88 -17.40 1.75
C LYS A 87 21.78 -16.89 3.19
N GLY A 88 20.79 -16.07 3.52
CA GLY A 88 20.59 -15.47 4.83
C GLY A 88 19.79 -16.36 5.77
N CYS A 89 18.68 -16.94 5.29
CA CYS A 89 17.79 -17.79 6.11
C CYS A 89 17.83 -19.28 5.73
N GLY A 90 18.71 -19.69 4.81
CA GLY A 90 18.86 -21.09 4.43
C GLY A 90 17.57 -21.67 3.87
N ARG A 91 17.28 -22.93 4.24
CA ARG A 91 16.15 -23.71 3.71
C ARG A 91 14.77 -23.22 4.15
N GLN A 92 14.67 -22.10 4.85
CA GLN A 92 13.40 -21.44 5.16
C GLN A 92 12.80 -20.74 3.93
N ARG A 93 13.64 -20.40 2.94
CA ARG A 93 13.24 -19.68 1.74
C ARG A 93 14.00 -20.18 0.52
N PHE A 94 13.27 -20.29 -0.58
CA PHE A 94 13.81 -20.63 -1.89
C PHE A 94 13.63 -19.46 -2.83
N TRP A 95 14.67 -19.18 -3.60
CA TRP A 95 14.66 -18.21 -4.69
C TRP A 95 14.52 -18.94 -6.00
N TYR A 96 13.71 -18.38 -6.90
CA TYR A 96 13.51 -18.85 -8.25
C TYR A 96 13.88 -17.71 -9.20
N THR A 97 14.71 -18.00 -10.19
CA THR A 97 15.08 -17.10 -11.27
C THR A 97 14.70 -17.74 -12.59
N ASP A 98 13.70 -17.17 -13.25
CA ASP A 98 13.28 -17.54 -14.58
C ASP A 98 13.83 -16.53 -15.59
N ILE A 99 14.51 -17.03 -16.62
CA ILE A 99 15.04 -16.21 -17.71
C ILE A 99 14.56 -16.80 -19.02
N GLY A 100 13.90 -15.98 -19.84
CA GLY A 100 13.48 -16.37 -21.19
C GLY A 100 14.12 -15.49 -22.25
N LEU A 101 14.48 -16.11 -23.38
CA LEU A 101 15.06 -15.48 -24.55
C LEU A 101 14.26 -15.88 -25.79
N LYS A 102 13.91 -14.91 -26.62
CA LYS A 102 13.30 -15.15 -27.92
C LYS A 102 13.99 -14.32 -28.99
N GLN A 103 14.44 -14.95 -30.06
CA GLN A 103 14.91 -14.25 -31.24
C GLN A 103 13.73 -13.56 -31.93
N ASP A 104 13.86 -12.27 -32.20
CA ASP A 104 12.87 -11.44 -32.88
C ASP A 104 13.56 -10.55 -33.91
N GLY A 105 13.53 -10.97 -35.18
CA GLY A 105 14.32 -10.35 -36.24
C GLY A 105 15.82 -10.48 -35.96
N SER A 106 16.55 -9.35 -35.94
CA SER A 106 17.96 -9.32 -35.54
C SER A 106 18.16 -9.32 -34.02
N ASP A 107 17.12 -8.99 -33.27
CA ASP A 107 17.20 -8.66 -31.86
C ASP A 107 16.80 -9.85 -30.99
N VAL A 108 17.14 -9.76 -29.70
CA VAL A 108 16.78 -10.78 -28.72
C VAL A 108 15.90 -10.16 -27.66
N VAL A 109 14.67 -10.65 -27.55
CA VAL A 109 13.79 -10.33 -26.42
C VAL A 109 14.25 -11.13 -25.22
N VAL A 110 14.52 -10.43 -24.13
CA VAL A 110 14.96 -10.98 -22.85
C VAL A 110 13.87 -10.76 -21.81
N SER A 111 13.58 -11.77 -21.02
CA SER A 111 12.65 -11.73 -19.88
C SER A 111 13.39 -12.25 -18.67
N VAL A 112 13.33 -11.54 -17.55
CA VAL A 112 13.91 -12.00 -16.28
C VAL A 112 12.88 -11.82 -15.18
N ARG A 113 12.57 -12.88 -14.46
CA ARG A 113 11.74 -12.86 -13.26
C ARG A 113 12.49 -13.52 -12.12
N THR A 114 12.56 -12.85 -10.97
CA THR A 114 12.93 -13.49 -9.72
C THR A 114 11.76 -13.49 -8.76
N SER A 115 11.56 -14.60 -8.10
CA SER A 115 10.53 -14.78 -7.07
C SER A 115 11.11 -15.57 -5.91
N TYR A 116 10.45 -15.50 -4.75
CA TYR A 116 10.80 -16.32 -3.61
C TYR A 116 9.57 -17.00 -3.03
N ALA A 117 9.75 -18.21 -2.51
CA ALA A 117 8.71 -18.90 -1.75
C ALA A 117 9.29 -19.34 -0.41
N ARG A 118 8.44 -19.40 0.60
CA ARG A 118 8.79 -20.00 1.88
C ARG A 118 8.76 -21.51 1.76
N ASN A 119 9.60 -22.16 2.55
CA ASN A 119 9.51 -23.58 2.75
C ASN A 119 8.22 -23.89 3.53
N THR A 120 7.30 -24.62 2.92
CA THR A 120 6.02 -24.99 3.54
C THR A 120 6.18 -25.96 4.71
N GLU A 121 7.32 -26.63 4.81
CA GLU A 121 7.66 -27.53 5.92
C GLU A 121 8.34 -26.78 7.07
N ASP A 122 8.70 -25.50 6.88
CA ASP A 122 9.27 -24.69 7.94
C ASP A 122 8.15 -24.04 8.77
N LEU A 123 8.05 -24.47 10.02
CA LEU A 123 7.09 -23.96 11.00
C LEU A 123 7.67 -22.83 11.86
N SER A 124 8.87 -22.33 11.52
CA SER A 124 9.48 -21.20 12.21
C SER A 124 8.66 -19.90 12.01
N GLY A 125 8.65 -19.05 13.04
CA GLY A 125 7.82 -17.83 13.07
C GLY A 125 8.40 -16.65 12.30
N GLU A 126 9.56 -16.78 11.64
CA GLU A 126 10.22 -15.65 10.98
C GLU A 126 9.54 -15.31 9.65
N ARG A 127 9.08 -14.05 9.54
CA ARG A 127 8.24 -13.59 8.42
C ARG A 127 8.80 -12.38 7.68
N SER A 128 10.08 -12.04 7.86
CA SER A 128 10.70 -10.90 7.18
C SER A 128 10.72 -11.08 5.66
N GLU A 129 10.32 -10.05 4.93
CA GLU A 129 10.42 -10.02 3.47
C GLU A 129 11.83 -9.59 3.04
N PRO A 130 12.37 -10.13 1.94
CA PRO A 130 13.67 -9.71 1.44
C PRO A 130 13.63 -8.28 0.88
N GLU A 131 14.66 -7.48 1.11
CA GLU A 131 14.75 -6.13 0.57
C GLU A 131 14.72 -6.13 -0.98
N PRO A 132 13.90 -5.28 -1.63
CA PRO A 132 13.83 -5.19 -3.08
C PRO A 132 15.19 -4.89 -3.71
N THR A 133 15.63 -5.74 -4.62
CA THR A 133 16.94 -5.62 -5.26
C THR A 133 16.87 -6.03 -6.73
N VAL A 134 17.72 -5.42 -7.56
CA VAL A 134 17.87 -5.83 -8.97
C VAL A 134 18.76 -7.07 -9.03
N PRO A 135 18.32 -8.16 -9.70
CA PRO A 135 19.13 -9.36 -9.87
C PRO A 135 20.44 -9.06 -10.61
N LYS A 136 21.55 -9.63 -10.13
CA LYS A 136 22.89 -9.44 -10.73
C LYS A 136 22.94 -9.75 -12.23
N VAL A 137 22.20 -10.78 -12.67
CA VAL A 137 22.10 -11.16 -14.08
C VAL A 137 21.55 -10.05 -14.96
N VAL A 138 20.61 -9.24 -14.46
CA VAL A 138 20.07 -8.10 -15.22
C VAL A 138 21.16 -7.06 -15.45
N ARG A 139 21.94 -6.73 -14.41
CA ARG A 139 23.06 -5.79 -14.54
C ARG A 139 24.09 -6.29 -15.55
N TYR A 140 24.47 -7.56 -15.46
CA TYR A 140 25.39 -8.18 -16.43
C TYR A 140 24.88 -8.05 -17.87
N LEU A 141 23.58 -8.31 -18.08
CA LEU A 141 22.96 -8.19 -19.39
C LEU A 141 22.95 -6.74 -19.90
N LEU A 142 22.68 -5.76 -19.04
CA LEU A 142 22.68 -4.34 -19.44
C LEU A 142 24.09 -3.79 -19.70
N GLU A 143 25.10 -4.21 -18.93
CA GLU A 143 26.50 -3.82 -19.12
C GLU A 143 27.07 -4.33 -20.44
N GLN A 144 26.80 -5.60 -20.77
CA GLN A 144 27.42 -6.26 -21.91
C GLN A 144 26.65 -6.05 -23.23
N ASN A 145 25.46 -5.45 -23.19
CA ASN A 145 24.57 -5.38 -24.34
C ASN A 145 23.89 -4.03 -24.49
N LYS A 146 23.62 -3.63 -25.74
CA LYS A 146 22.81 -2.45 -26.05
C LYS A 146 21.32 -2.76 -25.83
N ALA A 147 20.88 -2.68 -24.58
CA ALA A 147 19.51 -2.97 -24.18
C ALA A 147 18.55 -1.78 -24.37
N TYR A 148 17.28 -2.07 -24.67
CA TYR A 148 16.21 -1.09 -24.86
C TYR A 148 14.82 -1.71 -24.66
N CYS A 149 13.77 -0.90 -24.56
CA CYS A 149 12.37 -1.39 -24.51
C CYS A 149 11.51 -0.73 -25.58
N GLY A 150 10.66 -1.49 -26.26
CA GLY A 150 9.89 -1.01 -27.40
C GLY A 150 10.79 -0.68 -28.59
N LEU A 151 11.27 0.56 -28.68
CA LEU A 151 12.10 1.06 -29.78
C LEU A 151 13.55 1.34 -29.35
N PRO A 152 14.55 1.22 -30.25
CA PRO A 152 15.98 1.31 -29.91
C PRO A 152 16.43 2.62 -29.23
N GLN A 153 15.71 3.73 -29.40
CA GLN A 153 16.01 4.99 -28.72
C GLN A 153 15.73 4.96 -27.21
N PHE A 154 14.83 4.08 -26.76
CA PHE A 154 14.47 3.94 -25.33
C PHE A 154 15.42 2.96 -24.65
N ARG A 155 16.69 3.38 -24.56
CA ARG A 155 17.78 2.60 -23.96
C ARG A 155 17.59 2.43 -22.46
N LEU A 156 18.00 1.27 -21.97
CA LEU A 156 18.13 0.99 -20.55
C LEU A 156 19.61 1.00 -20.16
N LYS A 157 19.98 1.88 -19.22
CA LYS A 157 21.33 1.99 -18.67
C LYS A 157 21.30 1.85 -17.15
N GLN A 158 22.46 1.53 -16.59
CA GLN A 158 22.67 1.47 -15.14
C GLN A 158 23.15 2.80 -14.55
N ASP A 159 23.57 3.72 -15.42
CA ASP A 159 24.00 5.06 -15.07
C ASP A 159 22.98 6.11 -15.52
N PRO A 160 22.87 7.24 -14.79
CA PRO A 160 22.01 8.34 -15.20
C PRO A 160 22.49 8.93 -16.52
N LEU A 161 21.54 9.29 -17.38
CA LEU A 161 21.81 10.08 -18.58
C LEU A 161 21.85 11.55 -18.20
N VAL A 162 23.02 12.17 -18.27
CA VAL A 162 23.17 13.61 -18.03
C VAL A 162 22.94 14.37 -19.33
N LEU A 163 22.06 15.36 -19.30
CA LEU A 163 21.78 16.29 -20.40
C LEU A 163 22.27 17.68 -19.99
N ASP A 164 23.26 18.20 -20.70
CA ASP A 164 23.92 19.48 -20.42
C ASP A 164 23.86 20.48 -21.59
N THR A 165 23.35 20.02 -22.73
CA THR A 165 23.39 20.75 -24.00
C THR A 165 22.01 21.28 -24.36
N VAL A 166 21.94 22.56 -24.75
CA VAL A 166 20.73 23.23 -25.29
C VAL A 166 20.24 22.49 -26.55
N GLY A 167 18.94 22.32 -26.70
CA GLY A 167 18.25 21.47 -27.68
C GLY A 167 17.80 20.13 -27.09
N MET A 168 18.46 19.65 -26.03
CA MET A 168 18.09 18.39 -25.37
C MET A 168 16.83 18.51 -24.53
N GLY A 169 16.37 19.72 -24.18
CA GLY A 169 15.13 19.94 -23.42
C GLY A 169 13.92 19.49 -24.23
N LYS A 170 13.89 19.83 -25.52
CA LYS A 170 12.89 19.33 -26.48
C LYS A 170 12.92 17.80 -26.61
N VAL A 171 14.11 17.24 -26.82
CA VAL A 171 14.29 15.78 -26.97
C VAL A 171 13.79 15.04 -25.72
N LEU A 172 14.07 15.57 -24.54
CA LEU A 172 13.58 14.99 -23.29
C LEU A 172 12.06 15.12 -23.15
N ALA A 173 11.46 16.25 -23.50
CA ALA A 173 10.01 16.42 -23.47
C ALA A 173 9.30 15.43 -24.41
N GLU A 174 9.81 15.26 -25.63
CA GLU A 174 9.33 14.26 -26.60
C GLU A 174 9.50 12.83 -26.07
N PHE A 175 10.60 12.54 -25.38
CA PHE A 175 10.84 11.25 -24.75
C PHE A 175 9.87 10.99 -23.57
N ILE A 176 9.63 11.99 -22.71
CA ILE A 176 8.66 11.90 -21.60
C ILE A 176 7.27 11.57 -22.15
N THR A 177 6.84 12.28 -23.19
CA THR A 177 5.47 12.23 -23.73
C THR A 177 5.25 11.13 -24.77
N SER A 178 6.32 10.44 -25.21
CA SER A 178 6.23 9.47 -26.29
C SER A 178 5.24 8.32 -26.00
N PRO A 179 4.30 8.02 -26.93
CA PRO A 179 3.40 6.88 -26.82
C PRO A 179 4.11 5.53 -27.02
N GLU A 180 5.35 5.54 -27.51
CA GLU A 180 6.12 4.32 -27.74
C GLU A 180 6.97 3.91 -26.52
N ARG A 181 7.13 4.82 -25.53
CA ARG A 181 7.89 4.53 -24.31
C ARG A 181 7.14 3.53 -23.44
N ARG A 182 7.82 2.47 -22.97
CA ARG A 182 7.18 1.37 -22.23
C ARG A 182 7.55 1.29 -20.75
N TYR A 183 8.59 2.01 -20.32
CA TYR A 183 9.08 2.02 -18.93
C TYR A 183 9.03 3.43 -18.30
N PRO A 184 9.03 3.55 -16.97
CA PRO A 184 9.03 4.83 -16.26
C PRO A 184 10.37 5.57 -16.41
N LEU A 185 10.31 6.90 -16.47
CA LEU A 185 11.49 7.77 -16.57
C LEU A 185 11.61 8.59 -15.29
N ILE A 186 12.77 8.62 -14.64
CA ILE A 186 13.04 9.53 -13.53
C ILE A 186 13.84 10.69 -14.07
N VAL A 187 13.32 11.91 -13.92
CA VAL A 187 13.97 13.13 -14.40
C VAL A 187 14.29 14.02 -13.22
N PHE A 188 15.59 14.22 -12.97
CA PHE A 188 16.11 15.20 -12.04
C PHE A 188 16.27 16.54 -12.75
N ASN A 189 15.86 17.63 -12.10
CA ASN A 189 16.16 18.98 -12.54
C ASN A 189 17.23 19.59 -11.61
N GLY A 190 18.47 19.61 -12.08
CA GLY A 190 19.65 20.01 -11.32
C GLY A 190 20.67 18.88 -11.19
N ASN A 191 21.95 19.27 -11.22
CA ASN A 191 23.11 18.38 -11.15
C ASN A 191 24.04 18.69 -9.96
N GLY A 192 23.48 19.20 -8.86
CA GLY A 192 24.22 19.33 -7.60
C GLY A 192 24.70 17.96 -7.10
N THR A 193 25.74 17.94 -6.26
CA THR A 193 26.37 16.69 -5.80
C THR A 193 25.36 15.70 -5.21
N GLY A 194 24.45 16.17 -4.35
CA GLY A 194 23.40 15.33 -3.76
C GLY A 194 22.44 14.73 -4.81
N HIS A 195 22.05 15.49 -5.82
CA HIS A 195 21.20 15.02 -6.92
C HIS A 195 21.91 13.99 -7.80
N MET A 196 23.19 14.21 -8.09
CA MET A 196 23.99 13.27 -8.90
C MET A 196 24.20 11.94 -8.16
N ASP A 197 24.51 11.99 -6.87
CA ASP A 197 24.67 10.81 -6.03
C ASP A 197 23.36 10.01 -5.96
N GLU A 198 22.24 10.71 -5.75
CA GLU A 198 20.94 10.07 -5.68
C GLU A 198 20.46 9.52 -7.03
N ALA A 199 20.67 10.26 -8.12
CA ALA A 199 20.39 9.77 -9.47
C ALA A 199 21.19 8.50 -9.78
N GLY A 200 22.47 8.45 -9.38
CA GLY A 200 23.31 7.26 -9.50
C GLY A 200 22.87 6.10 -8.59
N ARG A 201 22.33 6.37 -7.40
CA ARG A 201 21.73 5.34 -6.53
C ARG A 201 20.46 4.77 -7.17
N LEU A 202 19.53 5.62 -7.62
CA LEU A 202 18.28 5.19 -8.25
C LEU A 202 18.51 4.46 -9.57
N ALA A 203 19.46 4.90 -10.40
CA ALA A 203 19.78 4.23 -11.67
C ALA A 203 20.23 2.78 -11.45
N ARG A 204 21.07 2.54 -10.43
CA ARG A 204 21.53 1.19 -10.05
C ARG A 204 20.46 0.36 -9.34
N ALA A 205 19.62 0.99 -8.52
CA ALA A 205 18.54 0.35 -7.78
C ALA A 205 17.34 -0.03 -8.66
N LEU A 206 17.19 0.62 -9.82
CA LEU A 206 16.07 0.42 -10.75
C LEU A 206 16.52 -0.07 -12.13
N ALA A 207 17.76 -0.56 -12.23
CA ALA A 207 18.33 -1.07 -13.46
C ALA A 207 17.41 -2.10 -14.13
N GLY A 208 17.17 -1.91 -15.43
CA GLY A 208 16.28 -2.75 -16.23
C GLY A 208 14.80 -2.43 -16.10
N LYS A 209 14.39 -1.51 -15.22
CA LYS A 209 12.98 -1.10 -15.01
C LYS A 209 12.72 0.34 -15.33
N CYS A 210 13.71 1.20 -15.15
CA CYS A 210 13.58 2.64 -15.24
C CYS A 210 14.87 3.23 -15.82
N GLN A 211 14.76 4.29 -16.62
CA GLN A 211 15.92 5.13 -16.94
C GLN A 211 15.90 6.35 -16.04
N VAL A 212 17.08 6.76 -15.58
CA VAL A 212 17.28 8.02 -14.84
C VAL A 212 17.93 9.03 -15.77
N VAL A 213 17.42 10.25 -15.76
CA VAL A 213 17.91 11.39 -16.54
C VAL A 213 18.17 12.53 -15.58
N VAL A 214 19.30 13.21 -15.75
CA VAL A 214 19.64 14.43 -15.01
C VAL A 214 19.73 15.57 -16.01
N VAL A 215 18.90 16.58 -15.82
CA VAL A 215 18.99 17.85 -16.53
C VAL A 215 19.97 18.73 -15.78
N ALA A 216 21.09 19.08 -16.40
CA ALA A 216 22.11 19.91 -15.78
C ALA A 216 21.56 21.30 -15.44
N THR A 217 22.18 21.96 -14.46
CA THR A 217 21.83 23.34 -14.08
C THR A 217 22.20 24.31 -15.21
N ASN A 218 21.29 24.47 -16.16
CA ASN A 218 21.40 25.35 -17.31
C ASN A 218 20.02 25.97 -17.57
N GLN A 219 19.94 27.29 -17.51
CA GLN A 219 18.67 28.02 -17.62
C GLN A 219 18.00 27.79 -18.97
N ASP A 220 18.74 27.87 -20.07
CA ASP A 220 18.20 27.70 -21.43
C ASP A 220 17.65 26.28 -21.62
N LEU A 221 18.36 25.27 -21.10
CA LEU A 221 17.91 23.87 -21.15
C LEU A 221 16.63 23.65 -20.32
N GLY A 222 16.55 24.25 -19.14
CA GLY A 222 15.35 24.21 -18.30
C GLY A 222 14.16 24.94 -18.92
N ASP A 223 14.41 26.06 -19.61
CA ASP A 223 13.40 26.84 -20.33
C ASP A 223 12.87 26.08 -21.54
N GLU A 224 13.73 25.40 -22.31
CA GLU A 224 13.30 24.51 -23.37
C GLU A 224 12.40 23.37 -22.87
N LEU A 225 12.81 22.69 -21.80
CA LEU A 225 12.01 21.60 -21.23
C LEU A 225 10.62 22.11 -20.81
N ARG A 226 10.56 23.28 -20.15
CA ARG A 226 9.29 23.91 -19.76
C ARG A 226 8.45 24.36 -20.94
N HIS A 227 9.09 24.79 -22.03
CA HIS A 227 8.39 25.21 -23.25
C HIS A 227 7.69 24.03 -23.94
N PHE A 228 8.33 22.86 -23.99
CA PHE A 228 7.79 21.68 -24.69
C PHE A 228 6.98 20.73 -23.81
N LEU A 229 7.05 20.87 -22.49
CA LEU A 229 6.31 20.05 -21.54
C LEU A 229 5.13 20.85 -20.95
N PRO A 230 3.90 20.30 -20.87
CA PRO A 230 2.78 21.04 -20.29
C PRO A 230 3.04 21.38 -18.82
N GLU A 231 2.48 22.50 -18.34
CA GLU A 231 2.75 23.07 -17.02
C GLU A 231 2.57 22.06 -15.87
N ASP A 232 1.50 21.28 -15.92
CA ASP A 232 1.20 20.23 -14.94
C ASP A 232 2.29 19.14 -14.82
N TYR A 233 3.17 19.04 -15.81
CA TYR A 233 4.24 18.03 -15.92
C TYR A 233 5.63 18.60 -15.65
N TRP A 234 5.76 19.89 -15.34
CA TRP A 234 7.04 20.50 -15.02
C TRP A 234 7.75 19.82 -13.83
N VAL A 235 9.07 19.96 -13.83
CA VAL A 235 9.96 19.49 -12.75
C VAL A 235 10.65 20.71 -12.17
N SER A 236 10.33 21.08 -10.93
CA SER A 236 10.97 22.21 -10.25
C SER A 236 12.46 21.98 -10.06
N PHE A 237 13.25 23.05 -10.11
CA PHE A 237 14.69 22.98 -9.83
C PHE A 237 14.94 22.42 -8.42
N GLY A 238 15.87 21.48 -8.30
CA GLY A 238 16.16 20.79 -7.04
C GLY A 238 15.24 19.59 -6.75
N TYR A 239 14.27 19.31 -7.60
CA TYR A 239 13.36 18.18 -7.47
C TYR A 239 13.62 17.15 -8.57
N PHE A 240 13.07 15.95 -8.39
CA PHE A 240 12.92 15.01 -9.50
C PHE A 240 11.49 14.53 -9.61
N ARG A 241 11.13 14.02 -10.79
CA ARG A 241 9.80 13.50 -11.08
C ARG A 241 9.86 12.14 -11.76
N VAL A 242 8.95 11.25 -11.35
CA VAL A 242 8.79 9.91 -11.93
C VAL A 242 7.70 9.98 -13.00
N PHE A 243 8.08 9.86 -14.26
CA PHE A 243 7.16 9.83 -15.39
C PHE A 243 6.84 8.40 -15.81
N PHE A 244 5.66 7.89 -15.45
CA PHE A 244 5.13 6.68 -16.09
C PHE A 244 4.75 6.92 -17.57
N PRO A 245 4.65 5.89 -18.41
CA PRO A 245 4.19 6.03 -19.81
C PRO A 245 2.78 6.63 -19.91
N PHE A 246 2.57 7.59 -20.81
CA PHE A 246 1.31 8.36 -20.90
C PHE A 246 0.15 7.56 -21.52
N HIS A 247 0.43 6.52 -22.29
CA HIS A 247 -0.58 5.74 -23.03
C HIS A 247 -1.16 4.54 -22.25
N GLN A 248 -0.53 4.13 -21.15
CA GLN A 248 -0.90 2.89 -20.46
C GLN A 248 -2.19 3.00 -19.63
N ARG A 249 -2.57 4.20 -19.21
CA ARG A 249 -3.72 4.54 -18.36
C ARG A 249 -4.19 5.96 -18.65
N PRO A 250 -5.43 6.36 -18.29
CA PRO A 250 -5.83 7.76 -18.33
C PRO A 250 -4.76 8.64 -17.66
N ASN A 251 -4.12 9.49 -18.45
CA ASN A 251 -2.96 10.21 -17.99
C ASN A 251 -3.38 11.36 -17.06
N SER A 252 -2.83 11.41 -15.86
CA SER A 252 -3.08 12.48 -14.89
C SER A 252 -1.76 12.98 -14.28
N PRO A 253 -1.61 14.29 -14.02
CA PRO A 253 -0.40 14.83 -13.41
C PRO A 253 -0.02 14.16 -12.08
N ALA A 254 -1.02 13.79 -11.27
CA ALA A 254 -0.87 13.14 -9.97
C ALA A 254 -0.23 11.74 -10.05
N ARG A 255 -0.36 11.05 -11.17
CA ARG A 255 0.31 9.76 -11.43
C ARG A 255 1.83 9.93 -11.52
N HIS A 256 2.30 11.09 -11.94
CA HIS A 256 3.72 11.39 -12.09
C HIS A 256 4.23 12.10 -10.85
N ARG A 257 4.58 11.33 -9.81
CA ARG A 257 4.98 11.90 -8.51
C ARG A 257 6.31 12.62 -8.58
N TRP A 258 6.41 13.74 -7.87
CA TRP A 258 7.65 14.48 -7.65
C TRP A 258 8.19 14.21 -6.25
N TYR A 259 9.50 14.41 -6.08
CA TYR A 259 10.23 14.13 -4.87
C TYR A 259 11.27 15.22 -4.63
N ASN A 260 11.50 15.53 -3.35
CA ASN A 260 12.58 16.40 -2.89
C ASN A 260 13.59 15.56 -2.11
N ILE A 261 14.83 15.49 -2.58
CA ILE A 261 15.90 14.74 -1.91
C ILE A 261 16.28 15.34 -0.54
N GLU A 262 15.97 16.62 -0.32
CA GLU A 262 16.24 17.33 0.93
C GLU A 262 15.12 17.19 1.96
N SER A 263 14.02 16.52 1.60
CA SER A 263 12.91 16.27 2.54
C SER A 263 13.33 15.30 3.64
N SER A 264 12.89 15.56 4.88
CA SER A 264 13.10 14.66 6.03
C SER A 264 12.57 13.25 5.79
N ASP A 265 11.51 13.12 4.97
CA ASP A 265 10.82 11.86 4.72
C ASP A 265 11.35 11.15 3.46
N TYR A 266 12.37 11.72 2.80
CA TYR A 266 12.83 11.24 1.50
C TYR A 266 13.30 9.79 1.53
N GLU A 267 13.96 9.34 2.60
CA GLU A 267 14.42 7.95 2.70
C GLU A 267 13.26 6.95 2.62
N MET A 268 12.18 7.19 3.39
CA MET A 268 10.97 6.37 3.34
C MET A 268 10.29 6.46 1.96
N GLN A 269 10.27 7.65 1.35
CA GLN A 269 9.71 7.85 0.01
C GLN A 269 10.50 7.12 -1.08
N ARG A 270 11.83 7.13 -0.99
CA ARG A 270 12.75 6.41 -1.88
C ARG A 270 12.53 4.91 -1.77
N ASP A 271 12.41 4.39 -0.55
CA ASP A 271 12.17 2.96 -0.34
C ASP A 271 10.82 2.53 -0.93
N GLY A 272 9.77 3.34 -0.73
CA GLY A 272 8.47 3.14 -1.38
C GLY A 272 8.52 3.21 -2.91
N LEU A 273 9.30 4.14 -3.47
CA LEU A 273 9.55 4.26 -4.91
C LEU A 273 10.23 3.02 -5.48
N VAL A 274 11.34 2.58 -4.84
CA VAL A 274 12.11 1.42 -5.29
C VAL A 274 11.27 0.15 -5.16
N HIS A 275 10.61 -0.05 -4.02
CA HIS A 275 9.73 -1.20 -3.79
C HIS A 275 8.61 -1.26 -4.83
N GLY A 276 7.91 -0.15 -5.06
CA GLY A 276 6.81 -0.05 -6.01
C GLY A 276 7.25 -0.34 -7.46
N LEU A 277 8.39 0.20 -7.89
CA LEU A 277 8.89 -0.02 -9.26
C LEU A 277 9.47 -1.42 -9.48
N LEU A 278 10.14 -2.01 -8.48
CA LEU A 278 10.71 -3.35 -8.63
C LEU A 278 9.65 -4.45 -8.60
N ARG A 279 8.76 -4.42 -7.61
CA ARG A 279 7.79 -5.50 -7.36
C ARG A 279 6.47 -5.32 -8.11
N ASN A 280 5.91 -4.11 -8.12
CA ASN A 280 4.54 -3.89 -8.59
C ASN A 280 4.47 -3.51 -10.07
N HIS A 281 5.46 -2.76 -10.58
CA HIS A 281 5.45 -2.34 -11.98
C HIS A 281 5.85 -3.49 -12.91
N ILE A 282 5.01 -3.81 -13.91
CA ILE A 282 5.27 -4.87 -14.90
C ILE A 282 5.81 -4.24 -16.18
N LEU A 283 6.99 -4.68 -16.62
CA LEU A 283 7.59 -4.31 -17.90
C LEU A 283 7.77 -5.58 -18.73
N GLN A 284 6.99 -5.72 -19.81
CA GLN A 284 6.96 -6.93 -20.64
C GLN A 284 7.01 -6.60 -22.13
N GLU A 285 8.01 -7.11 -22.85
CA GLU A 285 8.14 -6.96 -24.30
C GLU A 285 7.16 -7.84 -25.07
N ARG A 286 6.82 -7.39 -26.28
CA ARG A 286 6.08 -8.24 -27.24
C ARG A 286 6.94 -9.44 -27.62
N HIS A 287 6.31 -10.60 -27.78
CA HIS A 287 6.97 -11.87 -28.11
C HIS A 287 7.91 -12.43 -27.02
N ALA A 288 7.86 -11.90 -25.81
CA ALA A 288 8.61 -12.42 -24.67
C ALA A 288 8.16 -13.86 -24.31
N VAL A 289 9.13 -14.78 -24.22
CA VAL A 289 8.98 -16.04 -23.49
C VAL A 289 9.53 -15.84 -22.08
N GLN A 290 8.93 -16.42 -21.04
CA GLN A 290 9.33 -16.17 -19.66
C GLN A 290 9.93 -17.40 -18.98
N THR A 291 9.37 -18.57 -19.27
CA THR A 291 9.65 -19.80 -18.53
C THR A 291 10.08 -20.95 -19.45
N VAL A 292 10.67 -21.99 -18.86
CA VAL A 292 10.95 -23.25 -19.55
C VAL A 292 9.66 -23.88 -20.10
N ASP A 293 8.54 -23.74 -19.39
CA ASP A 293 7.23 -24.22 -19.85
C ASP A 293 6.72 -23.49 -21.09
N ASP A 294 6.99 -22.19 -21.24
CA ASP A 294 6.66 -21.46 -22.46
C ASP A 294 7.43 -22.03 -23.66
N VAL A 295 8.72 -22.32 -23.47
CA VAL A 295 9.56 -22.95 -24.51
C VAL A 295 9.10 -24.38 -24.78
N ASN A 296 8.74 -25.16 -23.76
CA ASN A 296 8.17 -26.50 -23.92
C ASN A 296 6.91 -26.48 -24.79
N ARG A 297 6.02 -25.50 -24.58
CA ARG A 297 4.81 -25.32 -25.41
C ARG A 297 5.16 -24.97 -26.85
N LEU A 298 6.15 -24.11 -27.08
CA LEU A 298 6.61 -23.79 -28.44
C LEU A 298 7.24 -25.00 -29.14
N VAL A 299 8.06 -25.78 -28.44
CA VAL A 299 8.67 -27.03 -28.96
C VAL A 299 7.58 -28.05 -29.31
N ALA A 300 6.58 -28.21 -28.44
CA ALA A 300 5.45 -29.08 -28.71
C ALA A 300 4.69 -28.62 -29.97
N ARG A 301 4.39 -27.32 -30.08
CA ARG A 301 3.71 -26.72 -31.23
C ARG A 301 4.48 -26.94 -32.54
N GLU A 302 5.79 -26.73 -32.56
CA GLU A 302 6.61 -26.92 -33.76
C GLU A 302 6.66 -28.41 -34.18
N LYS A 303 6.81 -29.33 -33.23
CA LYS A 303 6.72 -30.77 -33.51
C LYS A 303 5.38 -31.15 -34.12
N LEU A 304 4.28 -30.61 -33.62
CA LEU A 304 2.95 -30.85 -34.15
C LEU A 304 2.77 -30.31 -35.58
N LEU A 305 3.31 -29.12 -35.86
CA LEU A 305 3.30 -28.55 -37.23
C LEU A 305 4.10 -29.42 -38.21
N ASN A 306 5.27 -29.91 -37.79
CA ASN A 306 6.09 -30.80 -38.61
C ASN A 306 5.41 -32.16 -38.83
N LEU A 307 4.71 -32.70 -37.83
CA LEU A 307 3.91 -33.91 -37.97
C LEU A 307 2.71 -33.72 -38.92
N LYS A 308 2.05 -32.55 -38.88
CA LYS A 308 0.98 -32.17 -39.82
C LYS A 308 1.44 -32.22 -41.27
N ALA A 309 2.67 -31.78 -41.53
CA ALA A 309 3.27 -31.83 -42.86
C ALA A 309 3.64 -33.26 -43.30
N ALA A 310 3.84 -34.18 -42.36
CA ALA A 310 4.38 -35.51 -42.61
C ALA A 310 3.34 -36.64 -42.73
N ASN A 311 2.13 -36.53 -42.13
CA ASN A 311 1.15 -37.63 -42.14
C ASN A 311 -0.33 -37.19 -42.07
N PRO A 312 -1.13 -37.36 -43.16
CA PRO A 312 -2.55 -36.99 -43.20
C PRO A 312 -3.47 -37.80 -42.26
N ALA A 313 -3.05 -38.97 -41.79
CA ALA A 313 -3.90 -39.86 -40.99
C ALA A 313 -4.12 -39.39 -39.52
N GLN A 314 -3.26 -38.52 -38.99
CA GLN A 314 -3.36 -37.96 -37.63
C GLN A 314 -4.02 -36.58 -37.59
N GLN A 315 -4.55 -36.13 -38.74
CA GLN A 315 -5.07 -34.78 -38.95
C GLN A 315 -6.27 -34.45 -38.04
N LYS A 316 -7.05 -35.44 -37.63
CA LYS A 316 -8.27 -35.27 -36.81
C LYS A 316 -7.99 -35.00 -35.32
N GLU A 317 -7.09 -35.76 -34.69
CA GLU A 317 -6.62 -35.48 -33.32
C GLU A 317 -5.88 -34.14 -33.25
N LEU A 318 -5.17 -33.79 -34.33
CA LEU A 318 -4.45 -32.54 -34.45
C LEU A 318 -5.39 -31.32 -34.61
N GLU A 319 -6.46 -31.47 -35.39
CA GLU A 319 -7.51 -30.47 -35.54
C GLU A 319 -8.26 -30.23 -34.23
N GLU A 320 -8.56 -31.28 -33.47
CA GLU A 320 -9.15 -31.14 -32.13
C GLU A 320 -8.20 -30.43 -31.15
N PHE A 321 -6.90 -30.73 -31.18
CA PHE A 321 -5.92 -30.03 -30.35
C PHE A 321 -5.79 -28.55 -30.73
N PHE A 322 -5.71 -28.21 -32.02
CA PHE A 322 -5.67 -26.82 -32.48
C PHE A 322 -6.94 -26.05 -32.15
N LYS A 323 -8.10 -26.72 -32.15
CA LYS A 323 -9.36 -26.14 -31.69
C LYS A 323 -9.30 -25.78 -30.21
N ILE A 324 -8.84 -26.70 -29.36
CA ILE A 324 -8.67 -26.44 -27.92
C ILE A 324 -7.65 -25.32 -27.69
N GLN A 325 -6.54 -25.29 -28.44
CA GLN A 325 -5.56 -24.20 -28.33
C GLN A 325 -6.16 -22.85 -28.75
N GLY A 326 -6.94 -22.81 -29.83
CA GLY A 326 -7.67 -21.61 -30.25
C GLY A 326 -8.63 -21.13 -29.17
N GLU A 327 -9.36 -22.05 -28.53
CA GLU A 327 -10.24 -21.75 -27.40
C GLU A 327 -9.46 -21.20 -26.19
N VAL A 328 -8.28 -21.75 -25.88
CA VAL A 328 -7.41 -21.25 -24.80
C VAL A 328 -6.82 -19.86 -25.13
N GLU A 329 -6.39 -19.63 -26.37
CA GLU A 329 -5.92 -18.31 -26.82
C GLU A 329 -7.06 -17.28 -26.79
N GLU A 330 -8.28 -17.68 -27.12
CA GLU A 330 -9.46 -16.82 -27.04
C GLU A 330 -9.83 -16.52 -25.58
N GLN A 331 -9.77 -17.52 -24.69
CA GLN A 331 -9.93 -17.33 -23.24
C GLN A 331 -8.86 -16.41 -22.67
N LEU A 332 -7.60 -16.54 -23.09
CA LEU A 332 -6.51 -15.67 -22.68
C LEU A 332 -6.78 -14.22 -23.12
N LYS A 333 -7.18 -14.00 -24.38
CA LYS A 333 -7.57 -12.67 -24.87
C LYS A 333 -8.74 -12.09 -24.10
N ARG A 334 -9.75 -12.89 -23.76
CA ARG A 334 -10.89 -12.47 -22.93
C ARG A 334 -10.43 -12.08 -21.52
N ALA A 335 -9.57 -12.88 -20.90
CA ALA A 335 -9.01 -12.59 -19.58
C ALA A 335 -8.13 -11.32 -19.60
N GLU A 336 -7.35 -11.09 -20.66
CA GLU A 336 -6.58 -9.85 -20.85
C GLU A 336 -7.51 -8.63 -21.01
N ALA A 337 -8.60 -8.76 -21.77
CA ALA A 337 -9.59 -7.70 -21.93
C ALA A 337 -10.33 -7.40 -20.61
N GLU A 338 -10.71 -8.44 -19.85
CA GLU A 338 -11.29 -8.28 -18.52
C GLU A 338 -10.31 -7.63 -17.54
N ALA A 339 -9.04 -8.06 -17.53
CA ALA A 339 -8.01 -7.44 -16.70
C ALA A 339 -7.82 -5.95 -17.04
N SER A 340 -7.86 -5.59 -18.33
CA SER A 340 -7.85 -4.19 -18.77
C SER A 340 -9.10 -3.43 -18.29
N SER A 341 -10.27 -4.05 -18.33
CA SER A 341 -11.52 -3.47 -17.84
C SER A 341 -11.46 -3.24 -16.31
N TYR A 342 -10.99 -4.22 -15.55
CA TYR A 342 -10.82 -4.08 -14.10
C TYR A 342 -9.78 -3.01 -13.76
N ALA A 343 -8.68 -2.92 -14.50
CA ALA A 343 -7.70 -1.84 -14.34
C ALA A 343 -8.33 -0.45 -14.55
N ASN A 344 -9.17 -0.28 -15.57
CA ASN A 344 -9.90 0.97 -15.78
C ASN A 344 -10.88 1.27 -14.64
N GLN A 345 -11.60 0.26 -14.14
CA GLN A 345 -12.49 0.43 -12.98
C GLN A 345 -11.74 0.82 -11.70
N VAL A 346 -10.57 0.23 -11.46
CA VAL A 346 -9.70 0.62 -10.34
C VAL A 346 -9.26 2.08 -10.49
N ASP A 347 -8.83 2.50 -11.68
CA ASP A 347 -8.44 3.89 -11.95
C ASP A 347 -9.63 4.86 -11.72
N ASP A 348 -10.84 4.50 -12.17
CA ASP A 348 -12.05 5.30 -11.96
C ASP A 348 -12.40 5.42 -10.47
N LEU A 349 -12.31 4.31 -9.72
CA LEU A 349 -12.55 4.29 -8.28
C LEU A 349 -11.48 5.08 -7.52
N GLU A 350 -10.22 5.01 -7.93
CA GLU A 350 -9.12 5.81 -7.36
C GLU A 350 -9.35 7.30 -7.61
N LYS A 351 -9.80 7.68 -8.82
CA LYS A 351 -10.17 9.06 -9.14
C LYS A 351 -11.33 9.54 -8.28
N GLN A 352 -12.40 8.75 -8.17
CA GLN A 352 -13.55 9.07 -7.31
C GLN A 352 -13.13 9.20 -5.84
N ASN A 353 -12.26 8.32 -5.35
CA ASN A 353 -11.69 8.44 -4.01
C ASN A 353 -10.86 9.71 -3.85
N GLY A 354 -10.07 10.10 -4.85
CA GLY A 354 -9.33 11.36 -4.86
C GLY A 354 -10.27 12.57 -4.79
N GLU A 355 -11.32 12.59 -5.60
CA GLU A 355 -12.33 13.65 -5.63
C GLU A 355 -13.10 13.73 -4.30
N LEU A 356 -13.53 12.60 -3.76
CA LEU A 356 -14.19 12.52 -2.46
C LEU A 356 -13.27 12.95 -1.33
N ASN A 357 -12.00 12.54 -1.33
CA ASN A 357 -11.02 12.98 -0.33
C ASN A 357 -10.74 14.49 -0.44
N HIS A 358 -10.64 15.03 -1.64
CA HIS A 358 -10.51 16.48 -1.84
C HIS A 358 -11.75 17.20 -1.33
N LYS A 359 -12.96 16.65 -1.59
CA LYS A 359 -14.22 17.21 -1.10
C LYS A 359 -14.34 17.13 0.42
N ILE A 360 -13.90 16.03 1.02
CA ILE A 360 -13.81 15.88 2.48
C ILE A 360 -12.85 16.91 3.05
N ARG A 361 -11.65 17.09 2.49
CA ARG A 361 -10.70 18.11 2.94
C ARG A 361 -11.24 19.53 2.75
N ALA A 362 -11.89 19.81 1.63
CA ALA A 362 -12.50 21.11 1.38
C ALA A 362 -13.65 21.39 2.33
N LEU A 363 -14.50 20.38 2.62
CA LEU A 363 -15.56 20.48 3.61
C LEU A 363 -14.99 20.59 5.03
N GLN A 364 -13.92 19.88 5.36
CA GLN A 364 -13.21 20.00 6.64
C GLN A 364 -12.61 21.39 6.81
N ALA A 365 -11.95 21.92 5.78
CA ALA A 365 -11.42 23.28 5.78
C ALA A 365 -12.53 24.33 5.83
N GLN A 366 -13.68 24.10 5.18
CA GLN A 366 -14.86 24.94 5.32
C GLN A 366 -15.49 24.82 6.71
N LEU A 367 -15.46 23.63 7.31
CA LEU A 367 -15.95 23.42 8.67
C LEU A 367 -15.01 24.11 9.67
N GLU A 368 -13.69 24.02 9.48
CA GLU A 368 -12.67 24.70 10.28
C GLU A 368 -12.75 26.21 10.11
N ALA A 369 -12.92 26.71 8.87
CA ALA A 369 -13.13 28.14 8.61
C ALA A 369 -14.48 28.64 9.15
N ALA A 370 -15.54 27.83 9.07
CA ALA A 370 -16.82 28.10 9.73
C ALA A 370 -16.73 27.90 11.26
N SER A 371 -15.76 27.16 11.77
CA SER A 371 -15.43 27.04 13.20
C SER A 371 -14.57 28.21 13.69
N ASP A 372 -13.89 28.91 12.77
CA ASP A 372 -13.19 30.17 13.05
C ASP A 372 -14.13 31.37 12.98
N ASP A 373 -15.20 31.33 12.17
CA ASP A 373 -16.22 32.39 12.06
C ASP A 373 -17.46 32.15 12.98
N GLU A 374 -17.80 30.89 13.27
CA GLU A 374 -18.61 30.45 14.43
C GLU A 374 -17.72 29.89 15.54
N GLY A 375 -16.53 30.47 15.69
CA GLY A 375 -15.72 30.27 16.89
C GLY A 375 -16.55 30.68 18.08
N VAL A 376 -17.18 29.71 18.73
CA VAL A 376 -17.79 29.89 20.03
C VAL A 376 -16.67 30.41 20.91
N ASN A 377 -16.70 31.71 21.11
CA ASN A 377 -15.65 32.45 21.75
C ASN A 377 -15.53 31.87 23.16
N VAL A 378 -14.49 31.08 23.44
CA VAL A 378 -14.31 30.41 24.74
C VAL A 378 -14.27 31.47 25.86
N SER A 379 -13.86 32.70 25.51
CA SER A 379 -13.95 33.90 26.33
C SER A 379 -15.38 34.39 26.63
N GLU A 380 -16.37 34.15 25.75
CA GLU A 380 -17.78 34.51 25.96
C GLU A 380 -18.57 33.41 26.69
N LEU A 381 -18.21 32.13 26.52
CA LEU A 381 -18.83 31.02 27.26
C LEU A 381 -18.36 30.90 28.72
N LEU A 382 -17.13 31.34 29.01
CA LEU A 382 -16.46 31.21 30.30
C LEU A 382 -15.78 32.54 30.71
N PRO A 383 -16.54 33.55 31.17
CA PRO A 383 -15.95 34.72 31.81
C PRO A 383 -15.22 34.37 33.13
N SER A 384 -15.58 33.25 33.76
CA SER A 384 -14.91 32.68 34.95
C SER A 384 -15.12 31.16 35.04
N LEU A 385 -14.16 30.44 35.62
CA LEU A 385 -14.29 28.98 35.88
C LEU A 385 -15.42 28.71 36.89
N PRO A 386 -16.18 27.61 36.74
CA PRO A 386 -17.24 27.28 37.68
C PRO A 386 -16.65 26.96 39.05
N THR A 387 -17.26 27.51 40.10
CA THR A 387 -16.78 27.43 41.50
C THR A 387 -17.59 26.48 42.36
N ASN A 388 -18.73 25.99 41.85
CA ASN A 388 -19.65 25.11 42.54
C ASN A 388 -20.36 24.17 41.55
N LEU A 389 -21.03 23.13 42.07
CA LEU A 389 -21.70 22.12 41.24
C LEU A 389 -22.83 22.69 40.38
N LEU A 390 -23.53 23.74 40.84
CA LEU A 390 -24.61 24.36 40.06
C LEU A 390 -24.07 25.06 38.82
N GLU A 391 -22.95 25.78 38.96
CA GLU A 391 -22.25 26.40 37.83
C GLU A 391 -21.70 25.36 36.87
N VAL A 392 -21.13 24.26 37.38
CA VAL A 392 -20.69 23.11 36.57
C VAL A 392 -21.86 22.55 35.75
N ALA A 393 -23.01 22.32 36.38
CA ALA A 393 -24.18 21.75 35.71
C ALA A 393 -24.76 22.70 34.63
N LYS A 394 -24.85 24.00 34.92
CA LYS A 394 -25.30 25.02 33.95
C LYS A 394 -24.33 25.19 32.78
N LEU A 395 -23.03 25.13 33.05
CA LEU A 395 -22.03 25.20 32.01
C LEU A 395 -22.07 23.95 31.13
N ALA A 396 -22.17 22.76 31.72
CA ALA A 396 -22.29 21.50 31.00
C ALA A 396 -23.53 21.45 30.10
N ALA A 397 -24.66 22.00 30.56
CA ALA A 397 -25.88 22.09 29.75
C ALA A 397 -25.69 22.91 28.46
N ARG A 398 -24.77 23.89 28.47
CA ARG A 398 -24.43 24.71 27.30
C ARG A 398 -23.32 24.10 26.46
N ALA A 399 -22.31 23.52 27.11
CA ALA A 399 -21.10 23.04 26.45
C ALA A 399 -21.20 21.62 25.89
N PHE A 400 -22.08 20.77 26.44
CA PHE A 400 -22.14 19.34 26.12
C PHE A 400 -23.47 18.98 25.44
N PRO A 401 -23.57 19.07 24.09
CA PRO A 401 -24.83 18.93 23.37
C PRO A 401 -25.47 17.53 23.42
N ARG A 402 -24.72 16.50 23.86
CA ARG A 402 -25.26 15.14 24.01
C ARG A 402 -25.74 14.87 25.44
N LEU A 403 -25.59 15.83 26.36
CA LEU A 403 -26.15 15.78 27.71
C LEU A 403 -27.43 16.59 27.78
N ILE A 404 -28.40 16.08 28.54
CA ILE A 404 -29.61 16.79 28.93
C ILE A 404 -29.55 16.95 30.45
N ILE A 405 -29.21 18.16 30.91
CA ILE A 405 -29.17 18.46 32.35
C ILE A 405 -30.58 18.84 32.81
N THR A 406 -31.20 17.98 33.60
CA THR A 406 -32.58 18.20 34.05
C THR A 406 -32.67 19.24 35.17
N GLN A 407 -33.87 19.80 35.38
CA GLN A 407 -34.13 20.71 36.50
C GLN A 407 -33.91 20.04 37.86
N ASN A 408 -34.05 18.71 37.95
CA ASN A 408 -33.75 17.93 39.15
C ASN A 408 -32.25 17.94 39.44
N ALA A 409 -31.41 17.74 38.41
CA ALA A 409 -29.97 17.80 38.55
C ALA A 409 -29.47 19.18 38.99
N LEU A 410 -30.04 20.26 38.43
CA LEU A 410 -29.72 21.63 38.84
C LEU A 410 -30.08 21.90 40.31
N ARG A 411 -31.26 21.45 40.76
CA ARG A 411 -31.67 21.58 42.17
C ARG A 411 -30.73 20.83 43.11
N ALA A 412 -30.46 19.56 42.82
CA ALA A 412 -29.53 18.75 43.61
C ALA A 412 -28.12 19.34 43.70
N ALA A 413 -27.63 19.92 42.60
CA ALA A 413 -26.33 20.57 42.55
C ALA A 413 -26.31 21.86 43.40
N SER A 414 -27.41 22.62 43.39
CA SER A 414 -27.59 23.81 44.24
C SER A 414 -27.65 23.44 45.72
N ASP A 415 -28.36 22.36 46.07
CA ASP A 415 -28.55 21.90 47.45
C ASP A 415 -27.25 21.37 48.09
N PHE A 416 -26.23 21.09 47.27
CA PHE A 416 -24.91 20.65 47.71
C PHE A 416 -23.81 21.71 47.50
N GLY A 417 -24.09 22.96 47.88
CA GLY A 417 -23.17 24.09 47.74
C GLY A 417 -21.82 23.96 48.48
N GLY A 418 -21.70 23.04 49.45
CA GLY A 418 -20.44 22.78 50.18
C GLY A 418 -19.48 21.78 49.51
N CYS A 419 -19.85 21.20 48.37
CA CYS A 419 -19.03 20.20 47.68
C CYS A 419 -17.70 20.78 47.17
N ARG A 420 -16.61 20.06 47.40
CA ARG A 420 -15.27 20.44 46.90
C ARG A 420 -14.85 19.69 45.62
N CYS A 421 -15.71 18.83 45.08
CA CYS A 421 -15.44 18.02 43.88
C CYS A 421 -15.92 18.72 42.59
N VAL A 422 -15.58 20.00 42.42
CA VAL A 422 -16.06 20.82 41.30
C VAL A 422 -15.39 20.38 39.99
N THR A 423 -14.07 20.16 40.03
CA THR A 423 -13.28 19.68 38.89
C THR A 423 -13.72 18.29 38.47
N GLU A 424 -13.87 17.39 39.44
CA GLU A 424 -14.23 15.99 39.19
C GLU A 424 -15.66 15.87 38.65
N ALA A 425 -16.60 16.71 39.13
CA ALA A 425 -17.94 16.77 38.55
C ALA A 425 -17.92 17.21 37.08
N TRP A 426 -17.08 18.18 36.72
CA TRP A 426 -16.91 18.62 35.33
C TRP A 426 -16.29 17.53 34.45
N GLU A 427 -15.26 16.83 34.95
CA GLU A 427 -14.63 15.71 34.25
C GLU A 427 -15.62 14.56 34.04
N ILE A 428 -16.38 14.17 35.05
CA ILE A 428 -17.41 13.13 34.95
C ILE A 428 -18.43 13.48 33.85
N LEU A 429 -18.94 14.72 33.81
CA LEU A 429 -19.88 15.14 32.78
C LEU A 429 -19.24 15.11 31.38
N ARG A 430 -17.98 15.54 31.26
CA ARG A 430 -17.22 15.42 30.00
C ARG A 430 -17.10 13.97 29.55
N HIS A 431 -16.76 13.06 30.46
CA HIS A 431 -16.64 11.63 30.17
C HIS A 431 -17.99 10.98 29.81
N LEU A 432 -19.10 11.46 30.38
CA LEU A 432 -20.43 11.03 29.96
C LEU A 432 -20.72 11.46 28.51
N GLN A 433 -20.46 12.72 28.17
CA GLN A 433 -20.66 13.29 26.84
C GLN A 433 -19.83 12.60 25.74
N SER A 434 -18.57 12.25 26.05
CA SER A 434 -17.65 11.61 25.10
C SER A 434 -17.70 10.09 25.20
N TYR A 435 -17.01 9.52 26.19
CA TYR A 435 -16.73 8.10 26.28
C TYR A 435 -17.97 7.25 26.56
N MET A 436 -18.81 7.62 27.53
CA MET A 436 -20.03 6.83 27.84
C MET A 436 -21.00 6.82 26.66
N TRP A 437 -21.15 7.97 26.00
CA TRP A 437 -22.00 8.10 24.83
C TRP A 437 -21.53 7.18 23.69
N GLU A 438 -20.23 7.13 23.42
CA GLU A 438 -19.69 6.24 22.39
C GLU A 438 -19.86 4.76 22.75
N LEU A 439 -19.56 4.39 24.01
CA LEU A 439 -19.76 3.03 24.50
C LEU A 439 -21.21 2.55 24.34
N LYS A 440 -22.19 3.45 24.50
CA LYS A 440 -23.61 3.12 24.37
C LYS A 440 -24.09 3.08 22.91
N PHE A 441 -23.74 4.10 22.12
CA PHE A 441 -24.38 4.36 20.83
C PHE A 441 -23.53 3.99 19.61
N LYS A 442 -22.27 3.56 19.82
CA LYS A 442 -21.38 2.97 18.80
C LYS A 442 -20.76 1.66 19.30
N PRO A 443 -21.55 0.62 19.61
CA PRO A 443 -21.01 -0.61 20.17
C PRO A 443 -20.21 -1.40 19.12
N ASP A 444 -19.06 -1.94 19.53
CA ASP A 444 -18.29 -2.94 18.79
C ASP A 444 -18.26 -4.23 19.64
N GLY A 445 -19.30 -5.05 19.52
CA GLY A 445 -19.46 -6.30 20.29
C GLY A 445 -20.02 -6.13 21.71
N GLN A 446 -19.87 -7.19 22.53
CA GLN A 446 -20.37 -7.23 23.91
C GLN A 446 -19.35 -6.59 24.86
N VAL A 447 -19.68 -5.44 25.44
CA VAL A 447 -18.76 -4.63 26.25
C VAL A 447 -19.19 -4.60 27.72
N ASP A 448 -18.24 -4.82 28.62
CA ASP A 448 -18.39 -4.62 30.07
C ASP A 448 -18.26 -3.12 30.39
N TRP A 449 -19.40 -2.43 30.49
CA TRP A 449 -19.44 -0.97 30.63
C TRP A 449 -18.77 -0.45 31.90
N GLU A 450 -18.90 -1.14 33.04
CA GLU A 450 -18.32 -0.67 34.31
C GLU A 450 -16.80 -0.76 34.27
N ARG A 451 -16.26 -1.90 33.81
CA ARG A 451 -14.81 -2.08 33.69
C ARG A 451 -14.21 -1.14 32.65
N THR A 452 -14.77 -1.09 31.45
CA THR A 452 -14.22 -0.26 30.35
C THR A 452 -14.27 1.23 30.69
N PHE A 453 -15.35 1.71 31.30
CA PHE A 453 -15.44 3.11 31.71
C PHE A 453 -14.40 3.45 32.79
N ARG A 454 -14.19 2.57 33.78
CA ARG A 454 -13.19 2.76 34.84
C ARG A 454 -11.77 2.76 34.29
N GLU A 455 -11.42 1.80 33.43
CA GLU A 455 -10.07 1.71 32.84
C GLU A 455 -9.74 2.94 31.97
N THR A 456 -10.73 3.49 31.28
CA THR A 456 -10.55 4.64 30.38
C THR A 456 -10.53 5.97 31.12
N THR A 457 -11.39 6.15 32.12
CA THR A 457 -11.64 7.46 32.74
C THR A 457 -11.11 7.59 34.16
N GLY A 458 -10.78 6.47 34.82
CA GLY A 458 -10.40 6.43 36.22
C GLY A 458 -11.55 6.57 37.22
N TYR A 459 -12.79 6.78 36.75
CA TYR A 459 -13.97 6.95 37.60
C TYR A 459 -14.81 5.66 37.68
N ASP A 460 -15.36 5.38 38.87
CA ASP A 460 -16.19 4.20 39.08
C ASP A 460 -17.61 4.43 38.56
N LEU A 461 -18.04 3.59 37.61
CA LEU A 461 -19.42 3.52 37.13
C LEU A 461 -20.18 2.41 37.89
N ALA A 462 -21.43 2.69 38.25
CA ALA A 462 -22.36 1.65 38.66
C ALA A 462 -23.62 1.70 37.81
N MET A 463 -23.94 0.59 37.16
CA MET A 463 -25.15 0.42 36.34
C MET A 463 -26.36 0.00 37.16
N SER A 464 -26.15 -0.43 38.40
CA SER A 464 -27.19 -0.88 39.32
C SER A 464 -26.96 -0.41 40.76
N GLU A 465 -28.04 -0.30 41.53
CA GLU A 465 -28.00 -0.13 42.99
C GLU A 465 -27.77 -1.46 43.73
N GLY A 466 -27.34 -1.40 44.99
CA GLY A 466 -27.20 -2.61 45.81
C GLY A 466 -28.52 -3.34 46.03
N LYS A 467 -28.47 -4.68 46.13
CA LYS A 467 -29.64 -5.59 46.22
C LYS A 467 -30.74 -5.11 47.19
N GLN A 468 -30.38 -4.70 48.40
CA GLN A 468 -31.33 -4.23 49.41
C GLN A 468 -32.05 -2.92 49.03
N THR A 469 -31.41 -2.06 48.22
CA THR A 469 -32.02 -0.82 47.71
C THR A 469 -32.92 -1.10 46.52
N GLN A 470 -32.56 -2.09 45.67
CA GLN A 470 -33.40 -2.54 44.56
C GLN A 470 -34.73 -3.14 45.04
N ASP A 471 -34.70 -3.87 46.15
CA ASP A 471 -35.89 -4.51 46.72
C ASP A 471 -36.85 -3.52 47.42
N ASP A 472 -36.41 -2.29 47.75
CA ASP A 472 -37.25 -1.24 48.35
C ASP A 472 -37.87 -0.32 47.28
N LYS A 473 -39.16 -0.57 46.98
CA LYS A 473 -39.95 0.21 46.01
C LYS A 473 -39.95 1.72 46.29
N LYS A 474 -39.87 2.15 47.55
CA LYS A 474 -39.85 3.58 47.90
C LYS A 474 -38.50 4.21 47.54
N LEU A 475 -37.39 3.49 47.73
CA LEU A 475 -36.05 3.97 47.37
C LEU A 475 -35.82 3.96 45.85
N MET A 476 -36.32 2.95 45.15
CA MET A 476 -36.25 2.90 43.68
C MET A 476 -37.10 3.97 43.01
N ARG A 477 -38.20 4.41 43.64
CA ARG A 477 -38.98 5.55 43.14
C ARG A 477 -38.17 6.84 43.06
N LEU A 478 -37.15 7.02 43.90
CA LEU A 478 -36.26 8.19 43.86
C LEU A 478 -35.31 8.18 42.65
N ARG A 479 -35.16 7.05 41.94
CA ARG A 479 -34.36 6.91 40.71
C ARG A 479 -35.20 7.08 39.45
N LYS A 480 -36.51 7.32 39.59
CA LYS A 480 -37.40 7.64 38.47
C LYS A 480 -37.60 9.15 38.42
N ILE A 481 -37.28 9.76 37.29
CA ILE A 481 -37.52 11.19 37.05
C ILE A 481 -38.39 11.36 35.81
N SER A 482 -39.14 12.46 35.76
CA SER A 482 -39.82 12.88 34.54
C SER A 482 -39.15 14.11 33.96
N HIS A 483 -38.90 14.10 32.66
CA HIS A 483 -38.37 15.22 31.89
C HIS A 483 -39.00 15.22 30.50
N ASP A 484 -39.49 16.38 30.05
CA ASP A 484 -40.16 16.58 28.76
C ASP A 484 -41.25 15.52 28.45
N GLY A 485 -42.07 15.22 29.46
CA GLY A 485 -43.19 14.28 29.34
C GLY A 485 -42.79 12.81 29.27
N ARG A 486 -41.51 12.47 29.43
CA ARG A 486 -40.98 11.11 29.47
C ARG A 486 -40.47 10.75 30.86
N GLU A 487 -40.55 9.46 31.21
CA GLU A 487 -39.97 8.94 32.44
C GLU A 487 -38.62 8.28 32.16
N TYR A 488 -37.63 8.60 32.98
CA TYR A 488 -36.27 8.08 32.90
C TYR A 488 -35.88 7.36 34.19
N ASP A 489 -35.22 6.22 34.04
CA ASP A 489 -34.56 5.50 35.14
C ASP A 489 -33.10 5.94 35.23
N ILE A 490 -32.79 6.75 36.23
CA ILE A 490 -31.45 7.28 36.46
C ILE A 490 -30.65 6.43 37.45
N THR A 491 -30.99 5.14 37.63
CA THR A 491 -30.22 4.21 38.48
C THR A 491 -28.71 4.20 38.17
N PRO A 492 -28.28 4.23 36.89
CA PRO A 492 -26.87 4.34 36.56
C PRO A 492 -26.23 5.62 37.09
N HIS A 493 -25.04 5.50 37.67
CA HIS A 493 -24.32 6.68 38.18
C HIS A 493 -22.82 6.50 38.24
N VAL A 494 -22.11 7.61 38.05
CA VAL A 494 -20.66 7.70 38.22
C VAL A 494 -20.33 8.22 39.62
N LYS A 495 -19.30 7.65 40.24
CA LYS A 495 -18.91 7.87 41.63
C LYS A 495 -17.51 8.48 41.73
N HIS A 496 -17.38 9.51 42.57
CA HIS A 496 -16.10 10.01 43.03
C HIS A 496 -16.15 10.33 44.52
N GLY A 497 -15.14 9.89 45.27
CA GLY A 497 -15.02 10.13 46.72
C GLY A 497 -16.08 9.43 47.58
N ASN A 498 -15.87 9.37 48.89
CA ASN A 498 -16.68 8.58 49.83
C ASN A 498 -17.23 9.38 51.03
N GLN A 499 -16.79 10.62 51.26
CA GLN A 499 -17.19 11.44 52.40
C GLN A 499 -17.35 12.91 52.02
N GLU A 500 -18.34 13.59 52.62
CA GLU A 500 -18.51 15.03 52.43
C GLU A 500 -17.35 15.81 53.08
N PRO A 501 -16.90 16.93 52.50
CA PRO A 501 -17.41 17.58 51.28
C PRO A 501 -16.75 17.06 49.97
N ARG A 502 -15.88 16.05 50.04
CA ARG A 502 -15.15 15.47 48.89
C ARG A 502 -15.81 14.20 48.38
N LEU A 503 -17.07 14.33 47.98
CA LEU A 503 -17.78 13.30 47.22
C LEU A 503 -18.66 13.95 46.16
N VAL A 504 -18.89 13.24 45.06
CA VAL A 504 -19.94 13.56 44.10
C VAL A 504 -20.45 12.27 43.45
N ARG A 505 -21.75 12.25 43.16
CA ARG A 505 -22.45 11.22 42.40
C ARG A 505 -23.21 11.90 41.27
N VAL A 506 -23.05 11.40 40.05
CA VAL A 506 -23.77 11.88 38.86
C VAL A 506 -24.66 10.75 38.35
N TYR A 507 -25.97 10.86 38.56
CA TYR A 507 -26.96 9.86 38.13
C TYR A 507 -27.51 10.24 36.76
N PHE A 508 -27.64 9.25 35.89
CA PHE A 508 -28.02 9.48 34.50
C PHE A 508 -28.83 8.32 33.90
N ALA A 509 -29.51 8.61 32.79
CA ALA A 509 -30.23 7.65 31.96
C ALA A 509 -29.86 7.85 30.47
N PHE A 510 -30.04 6.82 29.67
CA PHE A 510 -29.90 6.93 28.21
C PHE A 510 -31.24 7.29 27.57
N ASP A 511 -31.27 8.37 26.79
CA ASP A 511 -32.37 8.68 25.88
C ASP A 511 -32.09 8.04 24.53
N GLU A 512 -32.59 6.82 24.34
CA GLU A 512 -32.36 6.01 23.14
C GLU A 512 -32.87 6.69 21.86
N ILE A 513 -33.96 7.45 21.98
CA ILE A 513 -34.62 8.10 20.84
C ILE A 513 -33.78 9.29 20.35
N GLY A 514 -33.39 10.19 21.25
CA GLY A 514 -32.56 11.35 20.92
C GLY A 514 -31.08 11.04 20.82
N LYS A 515 -30.66 9.80 21.12
CA LYS A 515 -29.26 9.40 21.32
C LYS A 515 -28.52 10.38 22.21
N ARG A 516 -29.05 10.63 23.40
CA ARG A 516 -28.49 11.57 24.40
C ARG A 516 -28.43 10.93 25.78
N ILE A 517 -27.71 11.54 26.70
CA ILE A 517 -27.62 11.11 28.10
C ILE A 517 -28.34 12.14 28.97
N VAL A 518 -29.37 11.70 29.69
CA VAL A 518 -30.16 12.53 30.59
C VAL A 518 -29.55 12.48 31.98
N VAL A 519 -29.04 13.61 32.47
CA VAL A 519 -28.49 13.74 33.82
C VAL A 519 -29.58 14.16 34.78
N GLY A 520 -29.90 13.26 35.71
CA GLY A 520 -31.02 13.40 36.63
C GLY A 520 -30.66 13.95 38.01
N HIS A 521 -29.39 13.77 38.43
CA HIS A 521 -28.90 14.22 39.73
C HIS A 521 -27.40 14.45 39.69
N ILE A 522 -26.93 15.57 40.24
CA ILE A 522 -25.51 15.88 40.45
C ILE A 522 -25.37 16.32 41.90
N GLY A 523 -24.69 15.53 42.72
CA GLY A 523 -24.45 15.92 44.12
C GLY A 523 -24.21 14.75 45.05
N ARG A 524 -24.83 14.78 46.23
CA ARG A 524 -24.74 13.69 47.22
C ARG A 524 -25.30 12.38 46.68
N HIS A 525 -25.02 11.28 47.36
CA HIS A 525 -25.70 10.02 47.06
C HIS A 525 -27.22 10.16 47.28
N ILE A 526 -28.05 9.74 46.33
CA ILE A 526 -29.51 9.69 46.54
C ILE A 526 -29.79 8.64 47.63
N PRO A 527 -30.65 8.87 48.65
CA PRO A 527 -30.86 7.94 49.76
C PRO A 527 -30.99 6.48 49.32
N ASN A 528 -30.18 5.59 49.89
CA ASN A 528 -30.19 4.16 49.63
C ASN A 528 -30.43 3.42 50.96
N TYR A 529 -30.49 2.08 50.93
CA TYR A 529 -30.81 1.29 52.12
C TYR A 529 -29.84 1.54 53.30
N THR A 530 -28.57 1.80 52.99
CA THR A 530 -27.51 2.04 53.98
C THR A 530 -27.52 3.48 54.51
N THR A 531 -27.82 4.48 53.66
CA THR A 531 -27.85 5.89 54.05
C THR A 531 -29.16 6.36 54.68
N LYS A 532 -30.19 5.50 54.74
CA LYS A 532 -31.47 5.77 55.41
C LYS A 532 -31.43 5.51 56.94
N LYS A 533 -30.41 4.81 57.44
CA LYS A 533 -30.24 4.46 58.87
C LYS A 533 -29.33 5.41 59.65
N MET A 534 -28.67 6.35 58.98
CA MET A 534 -28.06 7.53 59.57
C MET A 534 -29.01 8.71 59.39
#